data_AF-A0A800AJ84-F1
#
_entry.id   AF-A0A800AJ84-F1
#
_cell.length_a   1.000
_cell.length_b   1.000
_cell.length_c   1.000
_cell.angle_alpha   90.00
_cell.angle_beta   90.00
_cell.angle_gamma   90.00
#
_symmetry.space_group_name_H-M   'P 1'
#
loop_
_entity.id
_entity.type
_entity.pdbx_description
1 polymer ?
#
loop_
_entity_poly.entity_id
_entity_poly.type
_entity_poly.pdbx_seq_one_letter_code
_entity_poly.pdbx_strand_id
1 'polypeptide(L)'
;MNSQAQDVLQTLNATECLYHRLVLLVGETGSGKTTVLQEVCRQLCITPINLNLELSKLMLEMTAKQRTIQLPKLLEDMVSNNDEKTIAIDNMEILFDVNLQQDYVLY
;
A
#
# COMPACT_ATOMS: atom_id res chain seq x y z
N MET A 1 -5.54 -11.54 -21.53
CA MET A 1 -6.08 -10.98 -20.26
C MET A 1 -5.37 -11.68 -19.12
N ASN A 2 -4.84 -10.95 -18.16
CA ASN A 2 -4.09 -11.53 -17.04
C ASN A 2 -5.09 -12.12 -16.03
N SER A 3 -5.13 -13.46 -15.89
CA SER A 3 -6.10 -14.15 -15.02
C SER A 3 -5.96 -13.72 -13.56
N GLN A 4 -4.74 -13.42 -13.11
CA GLN A 4 -4.45 -13.00 -11.74
C GLN A 4 -5.12 -11.66 -11.40
N ALA A 5 -5.19 -10.72 -12.34
CA ALA A 5 -5.85 -9.43 -12.11
C ALA A 5 -7.37 -9.61 -11.92
N GLN A 6 -7.97 -10.57 -12.63
CA GLN A 6 -9.38 -10.90 -12.45
C GLN A 6 -9.64 -11.52 -11.07
N ASP A 7 -8.76 -12.41 -10.61
CA ASP A 7 -8.87 -13.02 -9.28
C ASP A 7 -8.81 -11.96 -8.16
N VAL A 8 -7.93 -10.97 -8.30
CA VAL A 8 -7.85 -9.83 -7.36
C VAL A 8 -9.14 -9.02 -7.37
N LEU A 9 -9.68 -8.70 -8.54
CA LEU A 9 -10.94 -7.94 -8.65
C LEU A 9 -12.13 -8.70 -8.05
N GLN A 10 -12.20 -10.02 -8.27
CA GLN A 10 -13.23 -10.86 -7.64
C GLN A 10 -13.09 -10.87 -6.12
N THR A 11 -11.87 -10.97 -5.61
CA THR A 11 -11.59 -10.92 -4.18
C THR A 11 -11.97 -9.57 -3.57
N LEU A 12 -11.64 -8.46 -4.24
CA LEU A 12 -12.04 -7.12 -3.82
C LEU A 12 -13.57 -7.00 -3.69
N ASN A 13 -14.32 -7.45 -4.69
CA ASN A 13 -15.77 -7.45 -4.66
C ASN A 13 -16.33 -8.30 -3.50
N ALA A 14 -15.75 -9.49 -3.26
CA ALA A 14 -16.17 -10.35 -2.15
C ALA A 14 -15.92 -9.70 -0.78
N THR A 15 -14.92 -8.82 -0.67
CA THR A 15 -14.60 -8.12 0.59
C THR A 15 -15.52 -6.95 0.89
N GLU A 16 -16.37 -6.49 -0.04
CA GLU A 16 -17.27 -5.35 0.20
C GLU A 16 -18.24 -5.59 1.37
N CYS A 17 -18.59 -6.85 1.62
CA CYS A 17 -19.46 -7.26 2.72
C CYS A 17 -18.74 -7.42 4.07
N LEU A 18 -17.41 -7.22 4.11
CA LEU A 18 -16.61 -7.39 5.32
C LEU A 18 -16.44 -6.08 6.08
N TYR A 19 -16.34 -6.19 7.41
CA TYR A 19 -16.06 -5.06 8.30
C TYR A 19 -14.65 -4.49 8.09
N HIS A 20 -13.66 -5.37 7.87
CA HIS A 20 -12.31 -4.99 7.46
C HIS A 20 -12.07 -5.41 6.01
N ARG A 21 -11.65 -4.46 5.16
CA ARG A 21 -11.45 -4.66 3.72
C ARG A 21 -9.98 -4.43 3.39
N LEU A 22 -9.21 -5.50 3.42
CA LEU A 22 -7.79 -5.50 3.08
C LEU A 22 -7.52 -6.74 2.23
N VAL A 23 -6.93 -6.53 1.04
CA VAL A 23 -6.48 -7.62 0.16
C VAL A 23 -4.97 -7.52 0.03
N LEU A 24 -4.27 -8.59 0.37
CA LEU A 24 -2.80 -8.65 0.26
C LEU A 24 -2.40 -9.51 -0.94
N LEU A 25 -1.70 -8.90 -1.90
CA LEU A 25 -1.13 -9.62 -3.03
C LEU A 25 0.26 -10.15 -2.68
N VAL A 26 0.37 -11.46 -2.45
CA VAL A 26 1.61 -12.14 -2.03
C VAL A 26 2.19 -12.97 -3.17
N GLY A 27 3.51 -13.02 -3.26
CA GLY A 27 4.25 -13.83 -4.24
C GLY A 27 5.75 -13.56 -4.13
N GLU A 28 6.56 -14.42 -4.73
CA GLU A 28 8.02 -14.30 -4.72
C GLU A 28 8.50 -13.00 -5.39
N THR A 29 9.72 -12.56 -5.07
CA THR A 29 10.34 -11.42 -5.73
C THR A 29 10.41 -11.66 -7.24
N GLY A 30 10.02 -10.66 -8.04
CA GLY A 30 9.99 -10.79 -9.50
C GLY A 30 8.77 -11.53 -10.07
N SER A 31 7.82 -11.97 -9.25
CA SER A 31 6.60 -12.69 -9.71
C SER A 31 5.58 -11.83 -10.48
N GLY A 32 5.87 -10.54 -10.74
CA GLY A 32 4.97 -9.65 -11.49
C GLY A 32 3.84 -9.00 -10.68
N LYS A 33 3.91 -8.99 -9.34
CA LYS A 33 2.88 -8.38 -8.46
C LYS A 33 2.53 -6.94 -8.85
N THR A 34 3.54 -6.10 -9.06
CA THR A 34 3.35 -4.71 -9.52
C THR A 34 2.59 -4.64 -10.84
N THR A 35 2.90 -5.52 -11.80
CA THR A 35 2.17 -5.57 -13.08
C THR A 35 0.71 -5.98 -12.89
N VAL A 36 0.43 -6.93 -12.01
CA VAL A 36 -0.95 -7.34 -11.66
C VAL A 36 -1.69 -6.18 -10.99
N LEU A 37 -1.06 -5.50 -10.01
CA LEU A 37 -1.66 -4.38 -9.30
C LEU A 37 -1.93 -3.20 -10.23
N GLN A 38 -1.00 -2.87 -11.13
CA GLN A 38 -1.18 -1.84 -12.16
C GLN A 38 -2.37 -2.14 -13.08
N GLU A 39 -2.53 -3.41 -13.50
CA GLU A 39 -3.67 -3.82 -14.31
C GLU A 39 -5.00 -3.72 -13.56
N VAL A 40 -5.03 -4.10 -12.28
CA VAL A 40 -6.20 -3.90 -11.40
C VAL A 40 -6.54 -2.42 -11.28
N CYS A 41 -5.54 -1.58 -11.01
CA CYS A 41 -5.72 -0.12 -10.91
C CYS A 41 -6.27 0.47 -12.20
N ARG A 42 -5.75 0.03 -13.36
CA ARG A 42 -6.23 0.44 -14.69
C ARG A 42 -7.69 0.08 -14.92
N GLN A 43 -8.14 -1.09 -14.45
CA GLN A 43 -9.53 -1.51 -14.58
C GLN A 43 -10.48 -0.78 -13.60
N LEU A 44 -9.97 -0.39 -12.43
CA LEU A 44 -10.71 0.41 -11.44
C LEU A 44 -10.63 1.92 -11.70
N CYS A 45 -9.86 2.37 -12.70
CA CYS A 45 -9.57 3.78 -12.98
C CYS A 45 -8.92 4.53 -11.80
N ILE A 46 -8.17 3.83 -10.94
CA ILE A 46 -7.45 4.41 -9.81
C ILE A 46 -5.94 4.47 -10.09
N THR A 47 -5.21 5.26 -9.31
CA THR A 47 -3.75 5.31 -9.36
C THR A 47 -3.15 4.61 -8.14
N PRO A 48 -2.22 3.65 -8.30
CA PRO A 48 -1.56 3.03 -7.17
C PRO A 48 -0.62 4.03 -6.48
N ILE A 49 -0.62 4.01 -5.15
CA ILE A 49 0.31 4.77 -4.32
C ILE A 49 1.61 3.96 -4.22
N ASN A 50 2.70 4.47 -4.78
CA ASN A 50 4.03 3.93 -4.52
C ASN A 50 4.49 4.45 -3.16
N LEU A 51 4.34 3.61 -2.13
CA LEU A 51 4.52 4.04 -0.75
C LEU A 51 5.95 4.45 -0.45
N ASN A 52 6.92 3.69 -0.97
CA ASN A 52 8.34 3.99 -0.88
C ASN A 52 8.64 5.39 -1.43
N LEU A 53 8.18 5.69 -2.65
CA LEU A 53 8.44 6.97 -3.29
C LEU A 53 7.82 8.15 -2.54
N GLU A 54 6.54 8.06 -2.17
CA GLU A 54 5.83 9.15 -1.52
C GLU A 54 6.37 9.44 -0.12
N LEU A 55 6.64 8.40 0.69
CA LEU A 55 7.26 8.59 2.00
C LEU A 55 8.69 9.09 1.87
N SER A 56 9.47 8.57 0.92
CA SER A 56 10.86 9.03 0.70
C SER A 56 10.91 10.53 0.42
N LYS A 57 10.01 11.06 -0.41
CA LYS A 57 9.91 12.50 -0.71
C LYS A 57 9.62 13.32 0.55
N LEU A 58 8.62 12.93 1.33
CA LEU A 58 8.20 13.65 2.54
C LEU A 58 9.27 13.59 3.64
N MET A 59 10.03 12.50 3.69
CA MET A 59 11.05 12.25 4.72
C MET A 59 12.43 12.85 4.42
N LEU A 60 12.66 13.42 3.23
CA LEU A 60 13.97 13.96 2.82
C LEU A 60 14.54 14.94 3.85
N GLU A 61 13.70 15.81 4.41
CA GLU A 61 14.11 16.86 5.34
C GLU A 61 13.89 16.48 6.82
N MET A 62 13.44 15.24 7.08
CA MET A 62 13.07 14.79 8.42
C MET A 62 14.23 14.06 9.10
N THR A 63 14.47 14.38 10.37
CA THR A 63 15.34 13.58 11.25
C THR A 63 14.73 12.21 11.54
N ALA A 64 15.54 11.22 11.91
CA ALA A 64 15.06 9.87 12.23
C ALA A 64 13.91 9.88 13.26
N LYS A 65 14.03 10.69 14.32
CA LYS A 65 12.99 10.85 15.34
C LYS A 65 11.67 11.39 14.77
N GLN A 66 11.75 12.37 13.87
CA GLN A 66 10.54 12.91 13.22
C GLN A 66 9.90 11.87 12.32
N ARG A 67 10.68 11.09 11.57
CA ARG A 67 10.17 10.03 10.69
C ARG A 67 9.36 9.00 11.48
N THR A 68 9.85 8.52 12.62
CA THR A 68 9.13 7.59 13.49
C THR A 68 7.81 8.18 14.01
N ILE A 69 7.84 9.42 14.52
CA ILE A 69 6.66 10.07 15.11
C ILE A 69 5.61 10.39 14.06
N GLN A 70 6.03 10.82 12.87
CA GLN A 70 5.12 11.31 11.84
C GLN A 70 4.66 10.23 10.87
N LEU A 71 5.36 9.10 10.74
CA LEU A 71 4.97 8.05 9.79
C LEU A 71 3.49 7.63 9.90
N PRO A 72 2.93 7.34 11.10
CA PRO A 72 1.51 7.01 11.21
C PRO A 72 0.60 8.10 10.65
N LYS A 73 0.94 9.37 10.91
CA LYS A 73 0.18 10.52 10.42
C LYS A 73 0.30 10.69 8.91
N LEU A 74 1.50 10.53 8.36
CA LEU A 74 1.74 10.58 6.91
C LEU A 74 0.97 9.47 6.18
N LEU A 75 0.92 8.27 6.74
CA LEU A 75 0.12 7.16 6.20
C LEU A 75 -1.38 7.46 6.26
N GLU A 76 -1.87 7.96 7.39
CA GLU A 76 -3.26 8.39 7.54
C GLU A 76 -3.63 9.45 6.50
N ASP A 77 -2.77 10.45 6.31
CA ASP A 77 -3.00 11.54 5.35
C ASP A 77 -2.97 11.03 3.90
N MET A 78 -2.07 10.10 3.55
CA MET A 78 -2.03 9.49 2.21
C MET A 78 -3.30 8.69 1.88
N VAL A 79 -3.87 8.03 2.89
CA VAL A 79 -5.09 7.23 2.74
C VAL A 79 -6.35 8.10 2.78
N SER A 80 -6.40 9.08 3.69
CA SER A 80 -7.59 9.91 3.93
C SER A 80 -7.80 11.02 2.91
N ASN A 81 -6.73 11.46 2.23
CA ASN A 81 -6.83 12.44 1.14
C ASN A 81 -7.22 11.79 -0.21
N ASN A 82 -7.62 10.52 -0.19
CA ASN A 82 -8.03 9.79 -1.37
C ASN A 82 -9.55 9.58 -1.35
N ASP A 83 -10.25 10.16 -2.34
CA ASP A 83 -11.72 10.02 -2.48
C ASP A 83 -12.15 8.67 -3.07
N GLU A 84 -11.19 7.84 -3.50
CA GLU A 84 -11.48 6.54 -4.12
C GLU A 84 -11.96 5.52 -3.10
N LYS A 85 -12.98 4.74 -3.49
CA LYS A 85 -13.51 3.62 -2.68
C LYS A 85 -12.44 2.55 -2.39
N THR A 86 -11.45 2.42 -3.29
CA THR A 86 -10.37 1.43 -3.20
C THR A 86 -9.04 2.13 -3.33
N ILE A 87 -8.14 1.89 -2.38
CA ILE A 87 -6.78 2.42 -2.40
C ILE A 87 -5.83 1.26 -2.69
N ALA A 88 -5.07 1.39 -3.76
CA ALA A 88 -4.02 0.44 -4.10
C ALA A 88 -2.67 0.98 -3.61
N ILE A 89 -1.93 0.16 -2.88
CA ILE A 89 -0.61 0.50 -2.34
C ILE A 89 0.40 -0.50 -2.91
N ASP A 90 1.49 0.01 -3.46
CA ASP A 90 2.63 -0.79 -3.94
C ASP A 90 3.92 -0.35 -3.22
N ASN A 91 4.97 -1.15 -3.33
CA ASN A 91 6.31 -0.83 -2.80
C ASN A 91 6.29 -0.50 -1.30
N MET A 92 5.69 -1.39 -0.51
CA MET A 92 5.52 -1.21 0.95
C MET A 92 6.79 -1.51 1.76
N GLU A 93 7.92 -1.84 1.12
CA GLU A 93 9.15 -2.25 1.81
C GLU A 93 9.68 -1.22 2.81
N ILE A 94 9.46 0.08 2.54
CA ILE A 94 9.90 1.17 3.41
C ILE A 94 9.31 1.07 4.82
N LEU A 95 8.12 0.49 4.98
CA LEU A 95 7.48 0.32 6.29
C LEU A 95 8.27 -0.62 7.22
N PHE A 96 9.12 -1.48 6.65
CA PHE A 96 9.93 -2.43 7.40
C PHE A 96 11.35 -1.93 7.66
N ASP A 97 11.66 -0.67 7.32
CA ASP A 97 12.95 -0.08 7.64
C ASP A 97 13.14 0.01 9.16
N VAL A 98 14.19 -0.65 9.66
CA VAL A 98 14.56 -0.68 11.08
C VAL A 98 14.73 0.71 11.69
N ASN A 99 15.09 1.71 10.88
CA ASN A 99 15.28 3.09 11.32
C ASN A 99 13.96 3.84 11.53
N LEU A 100 12.84 3.37 10.96
CA LEU A 100 11.53 3.96 11.20
C LEU A 100 10.94 3.57 12.55
N GLN A 101 11.57 2.61 13.26
CA GLN A 101 11.20 2.20 14.62
C GLN A 101 9.69 2.01 14.78
N GLN A 102 9.04 1.41 13.77
CA GLN A 102 7.67 0.94 13.95
C GLN A 102 7.72 -0.07 15.08
N ASP A 103 7.02 0.20 16.19
CA ASP A 103 6.98 -0.69 17.34
C ASP A 103 6.47 -2.06 16.87
N TYR A 104 7.40 -2.99 16.65
CA TYR A 104 7.05 -4.41 16.59
C TYR A 104 6.68 -4.81 18.01
N VAL A 105 5.38 -4.78 18.33
CA VAL A 105 4.92 -5.50 19.51
C VAL A 105 4.99 -6.99 19.17
N LEU A 106 6.18 -7.57 19.39
CA LEU A 106 6.38 -9.00 19.45
C LEU A 106 5.67 -9.49 20.71
N TYR A 107 4.46 -10.02 20.56
CA TYR A 107 3.80 -10.85 21.58
C TYR A 107 4.28 -12.29 21.46
#